data_AF-A0AAD6U7U2-F1
#
_entry.id   AF-A0AAD6U7U2-F1
#
_cell.length_a   1.000
_cell.length_b   1.000
_cell.length_c   1.000
_cell.angle_alpha   90.00
_cell.angle_beta   90.00
_cell.angle_gamma   90.00
#
_symmetry.space_group_name_H-M   'P 1'
#
loop_
_entity.id
_entity.type
_entity.pdbx_description
1 polymer ?
#
loop_
_entity_poly.entity_id
_entity_poly.type
_entity_poly.pdbx_seq_one_letter_code
_entity_poly.pdbx_strand_id
1 'polypeptide(L)'
;MFVFGMTRDGARGLEATENASEPEAEDMTPEELAGYGVDYEAQGNPRLMDHLLEHNPQEWENENPFLAGSAPDKFTTVICDPPGCPLSLAQRDRLDLFLLQRVDATSRDMNVRKLIWIEALRICQELTSA
;
A
#
# COMPACT_ATOMS: atom_id res chain seq x y z
N MET A 1 -10.02 9.64 -2.68
CA MET A 1 -10.33 8.62 -3.72
C MET A 1 -10.89 7.39 -3.01
N PHE A 2 -12.10 7.50 -2.46
CA PHE A 2 -12.71 6.46 -1.62
C PHE A 2 -14.10 6.09 -2.18
N VAL A 3 -14.87 7.09 -2.61
CA VAL A 3 -16.22 6.93 -3.15
C VAL A 3 -16.28 6.14 -4.48
N PHE A 4 -15.34 6.37 -5.40
CA PHE A 4 -15.34 5.69 -6.71
C PHE A 4 -14.93 4.22 -6.66
N GLY A 5 -14.15 3.81 -5.66
CA GLY A 5 -13.84 2.39 -5.43
C GLY A 5 -15.07 1.62 -4.98
N MET A 6 -15.86 2.20 -4.08
CA MET A 6 -17.11 1.58 -3.58
C MET A 6 -18.15 1.36 -4.67
N THR A 7 -18.22 2.24 -5.69
CA THR A 7 -19.20 2.10 -6.77
C THR A 7 -18.82 1.00 -7.78
N ARG A 8 -17.53 0.69 -7.91
CA ARG A 8 -17.03 -0.25 -8.92
C ARG A 8 -16.73 -1.63 -8.34
N ASP A 9 -16.20 -1.68 -7.12
CA ASP A 9 -15.72 -2.90 -6.47
C ASP A 9 -16.60 -3.32 -5.27
N GLY A 10 -17.69 -2.59 -5.01
CA GLY A 10 -18.58 -2.76 -3.86
C GLY A 10 -18.02 -2.11 -2.60
N ALA A 11 -18.89 -1.86 -1.61
CA ALA A 11 -18.46 -1.46 -0.28
C ALA A 11 -17.68 -2.63 0.34
N ARG A 12 -16.35 -2.54 0.34
CA ARG A 12 -15.49 -3.44 1.12
C ARG A 12 -15.07 -2.72 2.40
N GLY A 13 -15.56 -3.22 3.51
CA GLY A 13 -15.33 -2.72 4.86
C GLY A 13 -16.06 -3.59 5.88
N LEU A 14 -15.81 -3.35 7.17
CA LEU A 14 -16.51 -3.97 8.30
C LEU A 14 -17.94 -3.41 8.42
N GLU A 15 -18.74 -3.54 7.38
CA GLU A 15 -20.18 -3.45 7.56
C GLU A 15 -20.61 -4.77 8.19
N ALA A 16 -20.92 -4.72 9.48
CA ALA A 16 -21.74 -5.73 10.15
C ALA A 16 -23.10 -5.72 9.46
N THR A 17 -23.15 -6.28 8.26
CA THR A 17 -24.41 -6.59 7.60
C THR A 17 -25.04 -7.67 8.46
N GLU A 18 -26.20 -7.38 9.02
CA GLU A 18 -27.02 -8.32 9.83
C GLU A 18 -27.42 -9.58 9.02
N ASN A 19 -27.05 -9.63 7.74
CA ASN A 19 -27.17 -10.76 6.82
C ASN A 19 -25.87 -10.99 6.02
N ALA A 20 -24.69 -10.66 6.58
CA ALA A 20 -23.46 -11.30 6.12
C ALA A 20 -23.72 -12.79 6.31
N SER A 21 -23.85 -13.52 5.20
CA SER A 21 -23.72 -14.97 5.25
C SER A 21 -22.49 -15.23 6.10
N GLU A 22 -22.66 -15.87 7.27
CA GLU A 22 -21.52 -16.35 8.03
C GLU A 22 -20.61 -17.01 6.99
N PRO A 23 -19.33 -16.59 6.88
CA PRO A 23 -18.42 -17.25 5.97
C PRO A 23 -18.61 -18.73 6.23
N GLU A 24 -18.96 -19.50 5.19
CA GLU A 24 -19.25 -20.94 5.32
C GLU A 24 -18.22 -21.47 6.29
N ALA A 25 -18.68 -21.90 7.48
CA ALA A 25 -17.75 -22.33 8.50
C ALA A 25 -17.01 -23.50 7.87
N GLU A 26 -15.80 -23.23 7.38
CA GLU A 26 -14.87 -24.28 7.04
C GLU A 26 -14.85 -25.14 8.30
N ASP A 27 -15.18 -26.43 8.18
CA ASP A 27 -15.22 -27.41 9.27
C ASP A 27 -13.78 -27.62 9.80
N MET A 28 -13.15 -26.54 10.25
CA MET A 28 -11.86 -26.52 10.89
C MET A 28 -12.07 -26.99 12.31
N THR A 29 -11.32 -28.00 12.68
CA THR A 29 -11.20 -28.42 14.07
C THR A 29 -10.65 -27.26 14.92
N PRO A 30 -10.96 -27.20 16.23
CA PRO A 30 -10.37 -26.20 17.13
C PRO A 30 -8.84 -26.14 17.06
N GLU A 31 -8.19 -27.27 16.79
CA GLU A 31 -6.75 -27.37 16.59
C GLU A 31 -6.26 -26.72 15.29
N GLU A 32 -6.98 -26.91 14.18
CA GLU A 32 -6.66 -26.28 12.90
C GLU A 32 -6.88 -24.76 12.95
N LEU A 33 -7.94 -24.32 13.64
CA LEU A 33 -8.20 -22.90 13.87
C LEU A 33 -7.09 -22.26 14.71
N ALA A 34 -6.57 -22.97 15.72
CA ALA A 34 -5.47 -22.47 16.55
C ALA A 34 -4.15 -22.31 15.76
N GLY A 35 -3.96 -23.09 14.70
CA GLY A 35 -2.79 -23.00 13.82
C GLY A 35 -2.99 -22.14 12.57
N TYR A 36 -4.21 -21.66 12.33
CA TYR A 36 -4.52 -20.89 11.13
C TYR A 36 -3.77 -19.55 11.12
N GLY A 37 -3.02 -19.30 10.05
CA GLY A 37 -2.22 -18.08 9.89
C GLY A 37 -0.90 -18.07 10.66
N VAL A 38 -0.55 -19.15 11.37
CA VAL A 38 0.76 -19.31 12.00
C VAL A 38 1.74 -19.90 10.99
N ASP A 39 2.81 -19.16 10.69
CA ASP A 39 3.92 -19.66 9.88
C ASP A 39 4.87 -20.49 10.75
N TYR A 40 4.56 -21.79 10.88
CA TYR A 40 5.36 -22.74 11.65
C TYR A 40 6.76 -22.95 11.06
N GLU A 41 6.95 -22.74 9.76
CA GLU A 41 8.28 -22.85 9.12
C GLU A 41 9.17 -21.68 9.53
N ALA A 42 8.60 -20.46 9.55
CA ALA A 42 9.29 -19.28 10.05
C ALA A 42 9.60 -19.39 11.55
N GLN A 43 8.66 -19.91 12.35
CA GLN A 43 8.86 -20.14 13.79
C GLN A 43 10.02 -21.12 14.07
N GLY A 44 10.16 -22.15 13.24
CA GLY A 44 11.25 -23.13 13.34
C GLY A 44 12.61 -22.62 12.86
N ASN A 45 12.68 -21.42 12.25
CA ASN A 45 13.90 -20.88 11.66
C ASN A 45 14.61 -19.91 12.63
N PRO A 46 15.78 -20.30 13.20
CA PRO A 46 16.47 -19.47 14.19
C PRO A 46 16.83 -18.08 13.66
N ARG A 47 17.22 -17.98 12.38
CA ARG A 47 17.63 -16.70 11.79
C ARG A 47 16.47 -15.71 11.67
N LEU A 48 15.27 -16.20 11.35
CA LEU A 48 14.08 -15.36 11.27
C LEU A 48 13.62 -14.93 12.67
N MET A 49 13.68 -15.85 13.63
CA MET A 49 13.35 -15.57 15.03
C MET A 49 14.34 -14.58 15.68
N ASP A 50 15.64 -14.72 15.41
CA ASP A 50 16.67 -13.80 15.93
C ASP A 50 16.41 -12.37 15.43
N HIS A 51 16.16 -12.20 14.12
CA HIS A 51 15.80 -10.90 13.53
C HIS A 51 14.47 -10.35 14.08
N LEU A 52 13.46 -11.22 14.25
CA LEU A 52 12.19 -10.85 14.86
C LEU A 52 12.39 -10.29 16.27
N LEU A 53 13.16 -10.98 17.11
CA LEU A 53 13.44 -10.60 18.49
C LEU A 53 14.32 -9.34 18.60
N GLU A 54 15.26 -9.16 17.67
CA GLU A 54 16.12 -7.97 17.61
C GLU A 54 15.32 -6.69 17.33
N HIS A 55 14.35 -6.77 16.41
CA HIS A 55 13.58 -5.60 15.96
C HIS A 55 12.22 -5.44 16.66
N ASN A 56 11.71 -6.49 17.31
CA ASN A 56 10.47 -6.48 18.06
C ASN A 56 10.76 -7.02 19.48
N PRO A 57 11.51 -6.28 20.31
CA PRO A 57 11.78 -6.66 21.69
C PRO A 57 10.46 -6.67 22.48
N GLN A 58 9.77 -7.81 22.43
CA GLN A 58 8.63 -8.25 23.23
C GLN A 58 7.78 -7.13 23.88
N GLU A 59 6.82 -6.58 23.13
CA GLU A 59 5.63 -5.90 23.69
C GLU A 59 4.61 -6.90 24.28
N TRP A 60 5.07 -8.09 24.71
CA TRP A 60 4.22 -9.20 25.14
C TRP A 60 3.58 -9.00 26.52
N GLU A 61 4.07 -8.04 27.31
CA GLU A 61 3.52 -7.72 28.63
C GLU A 61 2.28 -6.83 28.58
N ASN A 62 1.92 -6.30 27.41
CA ASN A 62 0.69 -5.54 27.26
C ASN A 62 -0.46 -6.47 26.87
N GLU A 63 -1.53 -6.32 27.64
CA GLU A 63 -2.77 -7.10 27.65
C GLU A 63 -3.31 -7.42 26.25
N ASN A 64 -4.13 -8.48 26.16
CA ASN A 64 -4.79 -8.94 24.94
C ASN A 64 -5.11 -7.77 23.97
N PRO A 65 -4.48 -7.72 22.78
CA PRO A 65 -4.57 -6.58 21.88
C PRO A 65 -5.98 -6.33 21.33
N PHE A 66 -6.90 -7.28 21.52
CA PHE A 66 -8.32 -7.19 21.17
C PHE A 66 -9.20 -6.68 22.33
N LEU A 67 -8.64 -6.34 23.49
CA LEU A 67 -9.38 -5.67 24.55
C LEU A 67 -9.80 -4.27 24.07
N ALA A 68 -11.06 -3.92 24.30
CA ALA A 68 -11.57 -2.60 23.97
C ALA A 68 -10.77 -1.51 24.72
N GLY A 69 -10.01 -0.70 23.97
CA GLY A 69 -9.13 0.34 24.52
C GLY A 69 -7.64 0.01 24.51
N SER A 70 -7.25 -1.20 24.14
CA SER A 70 -5.86 -1.54 23.82
C SER A 70 -5.50 -0.94 22.45
N ALA A 71 -4.74 0.15 22.46
CA ALA A 71 -4.03 0.64 21.30
C ALA A 71 -2.54 0.41 21.53
N PRO A 72 -1.76 0.03 20.49
CA PRO A 72 -0.32 -0.07 20.63
C PRO A 72 0.27 1.28 21.02
N ASP A 73 1.25 1.27 21.95
CA ASP A 73 1.94 2.48 22.41
C ASP A 73 2.68 3.19 21.26
N LYS A 74 3.05 2.43 20.23
CA LYS A 74 3.75 2.94 19.03
C LYS A 74 3.19 2.29 17.77
N PHE A 75 2.92 3.11 16.77
CA PHE A 75 2.65 2.62 15.42
C PHE A 75 3.96 2.34 14.69
N THR A 76 4.00 1.23 13.94
CA THR A 76 5.09 0.91 13.02
C THR A 76 5.18 2.03 11.98
N THR A 77 6.18 2.89 12.12
CA THR A 77 6.37 4.04 11.24
C THR A 77 7.49 3.72 10.25
N VAL A 78 7.14 3.67 8.96
CA VAL A 78 8.12 3.57 7.87
C VAL A 78 8.25 4.95 7.24
N ILE A 79 9.41 5.59 7.42
CA ILE A 79 9.73 6.85 6.77
C ILE A 79 10.09 6.54 5.31
N CYS A 80 9.18 6.85 4.39
CA CYS A 80 9.45 6.78 2.97
C CYS A 80 9.97 8.13 2.49
N ASP A 81 11.30 8.29 2.48
CA ASP A 81 11.90 9.48 1.88
C ASP A 81 11.54 9.51 0.38
N PRO A 82 11.02 10.64 -0.13
CA PRO A 82 10.69 10.74 -1.54
C PRO A 82 11.98 10.60 -2.37
N PRO A 83 11.99 9.81 -3.44
CA PRO A 83 13.15 9.73 -4.31
C PRO A 83 13.43 11.13 -4.87
N GLY A 84 14.70 11.55 -4.84
CA GLY A 84 15.12 12.82 -5.41
C GLY A 84 14.77 12.89 -6.89
N CYS A 85 14.08 13.96 -7.32
CA CYS A 85 13.80 14.18 -8.73
C CYS A 85 15.13 14.37 -9.49
N PRO A 86 15.40 13.62 -10.57
CA PRO A 86 16.66 13.73 -11.31
C PRO A 86 16.75 15.02 -12.14
N LEU A 87 15.64 15.76 -12.29
CA LEU A 87 15.58 16.99 -13.06
C LEU A 87 15.90 18.21 -12.19
N SER A 88 16.76 19.09 -12.69
CA SER A 88 16.90 20.45 -12.16
C SER A 88 15.59 21.24 -12.32
N LEU A 89 15.43 22.33 -11.57
CA LEU A 89 14.26 23.22 -11.68
C LEU A 89 14.04 23.71 -13.12
N ALA A 90 15.12 24.07 -13.82
CA ALA A 90 15.05 24.52 -15.21
C ALA A 90 14.60 23.41 -16.17
N GLN A 91 15.02 22.17 -15.95
CA GLN A 91 14.58 21.01 -16.74
C GLN A 91 13.11 20.67 -16.46
N ARG A 92 12.64 20.82 -15.21
CA ARG A 92 11.23 20.63 -14.87
C ARG A 92 10.34 21.68 -15.56
N ASP A 93 10.73 22.95 -15.51
CA ASP A 93 9.95 24.01 -16.17
C ASP A 93 9.91 23.81 -17.70
N ARG A 94 10.97 23.23 -18.27
CA ARG A 94 11.04 22.83 -19.68
C ARG A 94 10.16 21.62 -20.00
N LEU A 95 10.08 20.64 -19.10
CA LEU A 95 9.16 19.51 -19.21
C LEU A 95 7.71 19.99 -19.26
N ASP A 96 7.32 20.88 -18.35
CA ASP A 96 5.95 21.43 -18.29
C ASP A 96 5.60 22.19 -19.58
N LEU A 97 6.52 23.02 -20.07
CA LEU A 97 6.33 23.78 -21.30
C LEU A 97 6.16 22.86 -22.52
N PHE A 98 6.98 21.82 -22.64
CA PHE A 98 6.86 20.87 -23.75
C PHE A 98 5.62 19.98 -23.65
N LEU A 99 5.22 19.58 -22.44
CA LEU A 99 3.99 18.80 -22.24
C LEU A 99 2.75 19.58 -22.69
N LEU A 100 2.64 20.85 -22.28
CA LEU A 100 1.52 21.71 -22.66
C LEU A 100 1.41 21.96 -24.17
N GLN A 101 2.54 21.89 -24.89
CA GLN A 101 2.56 22.04 -26.35
C GLN A 101 2.19 20.75 -27.09
N ARG A 102 2.43 19.57 -26.49
CA ARG A 102 2.26 18.27 -27.17
C ARG A 102 0.95 17.58 -26.84
N VAL A 103 0.39 17.80 -25.64
CA VAL A 103 -0.81 17.08 -25.16
C VAL A 103 -1.73 18.00 -24.39
N ASP A 104 -3.04 17.86 -24.62
CA ASP A 104 -4.05 18.52 -23.79
C ASP A 104 -4.11 17.89 -22.39
N ALA A 105 -3.47 18.54 -21.43
CA ALA A 105 -3.44 18.11 -20.03
C ALA A 105 -4.79 18.26 -19.30
N THR A 106 -5.74 19.01 -19.87
CA THR A 106 -7.05 19.27 -19.24
C THR A 106 -8.08 18.19 -19.56
N SER A 107 -7.87 17.43 -20.63
CA SER A 107 -8.77 16.35 -21.05
C SER A 107 -9.01 15.30 -19.94
N ARG A 108 -10.25 14.80 -19.87
CA ARG A 108 -10.63 13.69 -18.98
C ARG A 108 -10.70 12.34 -19.71
N ASP A 109 -10.42 12.33 -21.01
CA ASP A 109 -10.32 11.11 -21.80
C ASP A 109 -9.10 10.28 -21.36
N MET A 110 -9.32 9.00 -21.07
CA MET A 110 -8.26 8.10 -20.61
C MET A 110 -7.17 7.84 -21.65
N ASN A 111 -7.48 7.91 -22.94
CA ASN A 111 -6.49 7.79 -24.01
C ASN A 111 -5.58 9.02 -24.04
N VAL A 112 -6.15 10.22 -23.88
CA VAL A 112 -5.36 11.46 -23.78
C VAL A 112 -4.51 11.46 -22.50
N ARG A 113 -5.06 10.99 -21.37
CA ARG A 113 -4.30 10.84 -20.12
C ARG A 113 -3.11 9.90 -20.24
N LYS A 114 -3.24 8.81 -21.01
CA LYS A 114 -2.09 7.92 -21.33
C LYS A 114 -1.04 8.65 -22.16
N LEU A 115 -1.45 9.46 -23.14
CA LEU A 115 -0.52 10.25 -23.97
C LEU A 115 0.31 11.24 -23.15
N ILE A 116 -0.27 11.85 -22.10
CA ILE A 116 0.49 12.73 -21.18
C ILE A 116 1.70 12.00 -20.61
N TRP A 117 1.51 10.77 -20.12
CA TRP A 117 2.62 9.99 -19.53
C TRP A 117 3.63 9.54 -20.58
N ILE A 118 3.18 9.14 -21.77
CA ILE A 118 4.06 8.73 -22.87
C ILE A 118 4.95 9.90 -23.30
N GLU A 119 4.37 11.08 -23.51
CA GLU A 119 5.12 12.26 -23.91
C GLU A 119 6.01 12.78 -22.78
N ALA A 120 5.54 12.77 -21.53
CA ALA A 120 6.36 13.15 -20.38
C ALA A 120 7.62 12.29 -20.29
N LEU A 121 7.49 10.97 -20.45
CA LEU A 121 8.62 10.04 -20.42
C LEU A 121 9.62 10.33 -21.55
N ARG A 122 9.13 10.55 -22.77
CA ARG A 122 9.99 10.91 -23.92
C ARG A 122 10.76 12.19 -23.66
N ILE A 123 10.09 13.24 -23.17
CA ILE A 123 10.73 14.51 -22.83
C ILE A 123 11.77 14.32 -21.72
N CYS A 124 11.46 13.54 -20.68
CA CYS A 124 12.43 13.23 -19.62
C CYS A 124 13.67 12.53 -20.18
N GLN A 125 13.50 11.54 -21.06
CA GLN A 125 14.61 10.85 -21.72
C GLN A 125 15.47 11.81 -22.56
N GLU A 126 14.85 12.75 -23.27
CA GLU A 126 15.56 13.82 -24.00
C GLU A 126 16.35 14.74 -23.05
N LEU A 127 15.77 15.12 -21.90
CA LEU A 127 16.38 16.04 -20.94
C LEU A 127 17.50 15.42 -20.10
N THR A 128 17.48 14.10 -19.86
CA THR A 128 18.49 13.39 -19.07
C THR A 128 19.61 12.77 -19.89
N SER A 129 19.44 12.65 -21.21
CA SER A 129 20.45 12.10 -22.13
C SER A 129 21.40 13.16 -22.72
N ALA A 130 21.23 14.43 -22.32
CA ALA A 130 22.05 15.57 -22.72
C ALA A 130 22.97 16.01 -21.58
#